data_AF-A0A7X6UP05-F1
#
_entry.id   AF-A0A7X6UP05-F1
#
_cell.length_a   1.000
_cell.length_b   1.000
_cell.length_c   1.000
_cell.angle_alpha   90.00
_cell.angle_beta   90.00
_cell.angle_gamma   90.00
#
_symmetry.space_group_name_H-M   'P 1'
#
loop_
_entity.id
_entity.type
_entity.pdbx_description
1 polymer ?
#
loop_
_entity_poly.entity_id
_entity_poly.type
_entity_poly.pdbx_seq_one_letter_code
_entity_poly.pdbx_strand_id
1 'polypeptide(L)'
;MEKYLKALLNKTNKPIHKTHDLVMLAQAANLNEEQFSRNLLKELTRYATRFRYPGESAIDKDAQTAISIMRHFRNRIRIELNLPPETKSIKD
;
A
#
# COMPACT_ATOMS: atom_id res chain seq x y z
N MET A 1 2.41 -3.15 -1.48
CA MET A 1 1.69 -1.91 -1.84
C MET A 1 2.48 -1.03 -2.77
N GLU A 2 3.71 -0.63 -2.43
CA GLU A 2 4.55 0.24 -3.27
C GLU A 2 4.59 -0.18 -4.75
N LYS A 3 4.88 -1.45 -5.03
CA LYS A 3 4.92 -1.99 -6.40
C LYS A 3 3.58 -1.85 -7.14
N TYR A 4 2.44 -2.00 -6.46
CA TYR A 4 1.11 -1.80 -7.06
C TYR A 4 0.90 -0.34 -7.47
N LEU A 5 1.27 0.62 -6.61
CA LEU A 5 1.19 2.04 -6.94
C LEU A 5 2.13 2.40 -8.10
N LYS A 6 3.37 1.88 -8.09
CA LYS A 6 4.31 2.06 -9.19
C LYS A 6 3.82 1.42 -10.49
N ALA A 7 3.13 0.29 -10.42
CA ALA A 7 2.48 -0.32 -11.58
C ALA A 7 1.35 0.55 -12.12
N LEU A 8 0.55 1.19 -11.25
CA LEU A 8 -0.50 2.12 -11.68
C LEU A 8 0.09 3.38 -12.33
N LEU A 9 1.16 3.95 -11.77
CA LEU A 9 1.92 5.04 -12.40
C LEU A 9 2.44 4.64 -13.78
N ASN A 10 3.01 3.44 -13.90
CA ASN A 10 3.48 2.91 -15.18
C ASN A 10 2.34 2.76 -16.19
N LYS A 11 1.22 2.13 -15.79
CA LYS A 11 0.02 1.96 -16.63
C LYS A 11 -0.53 3.30 -17.15
N THR A 12 -0.45 4.34 -16.32
CA THR A 12 -0.95 5.69 -16.64
C THR A 12 0.11 6.61 -17.26
N ASN A 13 1.27 6.06 -17.66
CA ASN A 13 2.40 6.80 -18.24
C ASN A 13 2.87 7.99 -17.40
N LYS A 14 2.81 7.86 -16.08
CA LYS A 14 3.28 8.89 -15.14
C LYS A 14 4.71 8.62 -14.66
N PRO A 15 5.50 9.66 -14.35
CA PRO A 15 6.82 9.50 -13.78
C PRO A 15 6.80 8.68 -12.49
N ILE A 16 7.78 7.78 -12.34
CA ILE A 16 7.99 7.00 -11.12
C ILE A 16 9.18 7.60 -10.38
N HIS A 17 8.90 8.34 -9.31
CA HIS A 17 9.95 8.92 -8.47
C HIS A 17 10.65 7.83 -7.63
N LYS A 18 11.94 8.04 -7.31
CA LYS A 18 12.73 7.18 -6.41
C LYS A 18 12.33 7.41 -4.95
N THR A 19 11.10 7.04 -4.61
CA THR A 19 10.55 7.11 -3.25
C THR A 19 9.88 5.79 -2.87
N HIS A 20 9.82 5.54 -1.56
CA HIS A 20 9.10 4.44 -0.93
C HIS A 20 7.87 4.95 -0.15
N ASP A 21 7.64 6.26 -0.13
CA ASP A 21 6.49 6.87 0.55
C ASP A 21 5.20 6.56 -0.21
N LEU A 22 4.30 5.80 0.42
CA LEU A 22 3.05 5.38 -0.21
C LEU A 22 2.07 6.54 -0.41
N VAL A 23 2.13 7.58 0.41
CA VAL A 23 1.31 8.79 0.25
C VAL A 23 1.74 9.53 -1.01
N MET A 24 3.05 9.76 -1.18
CA MET A 24 3.57 10.42 -2.38
C MET A 24 3.26 9.63 -3.66
N LEU A 25 3.39 8.30 -3.62
CA LEU A 25 3.07 7.44 -4.77
C LEU A 25 1.57 7.45 -5.09
N ALA A 26 0.68 7.45 -4.09
CA ALA A 26 -0.76 7.52 -4.29
C ALA A 26 -1.20 8.88 -4.86
N GLN A 27 -0.63 9.98 -4.35
CA GLN A 27 -0.86 11.32 -4.88
C GLN A 27 -0.40 11.43 -6.34
N ALA A 28 0.80 10.95 -6.66
CA ALA A 28 1.29 10.92 -8.04
C ALA A 28 0.35 10.09 -8.96
N ALA A 29 -0.27 9.04 -8.43
CA ALA A 29 -1.22 8.22 -9.15
C ALA A 29 -2.62 8.88 -9.31
N ASN A 30 -2.84 10.09 -8.78
CA ASN A 30 -4.14 10.78 -8.70
C ASN A 30 -5.22 9.97 -7.97
N LEU A 31 -4.84 9.17 -6.98
CA LEU A 31 -5.80 8.50 -6.11
C LEU A 31 -6.34 9.53 -5.10
N ASN A 32 -7.66 9.75 -5.09
CA ASN A 32 -8.27 10.76 -4.24
C ASN A 32 -8.28 10.37 -2.75
N GLU A 33 -8.35 11.34 -1.84
CA GLU A 33 -8.27 11.08 -0.39
C GLU A 33 -9.50 10.33 0.15
N GLU A 34 -10.67 10.49 -0.47
CA GLU A 34 -11.87 9.72 -0.11
C GLU A 34 -11.69 8.21 -0.35
N GLN A 35 -10.98 7.83 -1.41
CA GLN A 35 -10.67 6.43 -1.70
C GLN A 35 -9.41 5.96 -0.97
N PHE A 36 -8.51 6.89 -0.64
CA PHE A 36 -7.22 6.59 -0.01
C PHE A 36 -6.95 7.46 1.21
N SER A 37 -7.28 6.93 2.39
CA SER A 37 -6.96 7.61 3.65
C SER A 37 -5.44 7.78 3.80
N ARG A 38 -4.99 9.03 3.70
CA ARG A 38 -3.60 9.44 3.84
C ARG A 38 -2.96 8.93 5.14
N ASN A 39 -3.72 8.95 6.24
CA ASN A 39 -3.24 8.49 7.55
C ASN A 39 -2.92 7.00 7.55
N LEU A 40 -3.74 6.19 6.88
CA LEU A 40 -3.52 4.74 6.79
C LEU A 40 -2.33 4.40 5.88
N LEU A 41 -2.13 5.12 4.78
CA LEU A 41 -0.95 4.96 3.92
C LEU A 41 0.34 5.40 4.63
N LYS A 42 0.27 6.48 5.42
CA LYS A 42 1.38 6.92 6.27
C LYS A 42 1.73 5.84 7.28
N GLU A 43 0.73 5.20 7.89
CA GLU A 43 0.95 4.09 8.82
C GLU A 43 1.64 2.89 8.16
N LEU A 44 1.17 2.46 6.98
CA LEU A 44 1.83 1.41 6.21
C LEU A 44 3.28 1.76 5.83
N THR A 45 3.54 3.02 5.49
CA THR A 45 4.90 3.51 5.18
C THR A 45 5.80 3.42 6.42
N ARG A 46 5.28 3.75 7.61
CA ARG A 46 6.01 3.61 8.88
C ARG A 46 6.37 2.16 9.17
N TYR A 47 5.43 1.22 9.03
CA TYR A 47 5.69 -0.20 9.26
C TYR A 47 6.81 -0.78 8.41
N ALA A 48 7.01 -0.27 7.18
CA ALA A 48 8.11 -0.70 6.31
C ALA A 48 9.51 -0.33 6.84
N THR A 49 9.59 0.63 7.77
CA THR A 49 10.87 1.15 8.27
C THR A 49 11.12 0.88 9.75
N ARG A 50 10.06 0.96 10.57
CA ARG A 50 10.10 0.90 12.04
C ARG A 50 10.73 -0.37 12.59
N PHE A 51 10.36 -1.54 12.05
CA PHE A 51 10.80 -2.84 12.56
C PHE A 51 12.09 -3.37 11.92
N ARG A 52 12.84 -2.53 11.18
CA ARG A 52 14.10 -2.94 10.53
C ARG A 52 15.33 -2.77 11.42
N TYR A 53 15.22 -2.02 12.51
CA TYR A 53 16.33 -1.74 13.41
C TYR A 53 16.14 -2.46 14.76
N PRO A 54 17.23 -2.92 15.40
CA PRO A 54 17.15 -3.58 16.71
C PRO A 54 16.51 -2.65 17.76
N GLY A 55 15.63 -3.21 18.60
CA GLY A 55 14.97 -2.49 19.69
C GLY A 55 13.47 -2.22 19.48
N GLU A 56 12.97 -2.33 18.24
CA GLU A 56 11.54 -2.29 17.96
C GLU A 56 11.06 -3.65 17.40
N SER A 57 10.05 -4.23 18.02
CA SER A 57 9.43 -5.49 17.57
C SER A 57 7.95 -5.26 17.27
N ALA A 58 7.48 -5.83 16.16
CA ALA A 58 6.07 -5.83 15.82
C ALA A 58 5.33 -6.84 16.70
N ILE A 59 4.11 -6.50 17.12
CA ILE A 59 3.19 -7.47 17.73
C ILE A 59 2.19 -7.97 16.69
N ASP A 60 1.51 -9.07 17.00
CA ASP A 60 0.48 -9.65 16.11
C ASP A 60 -0.58 -8.63 15.70
N LYS A 61 -0.94 -7.71 16.60
CA LYS A 61 -1.87 -6.63 16.33
C LYS A 61 -1.36 -5.68 15.24
N ASP A 62 -0.08 -5.33 15.24
CA ASP A 62 0.52 -4.49 14.19
C ASP A 62 0.44 -5.18 12.83
N ALA A 63 0.74 -6.48 12.80
CA ALA A 63 0.66 -7.28 11.57
C ALA A 63 -0.78 -7.36 11.04
N GLN A 64 -1.76 -7.64 11.91
CA GLN A 64 -3.18 -7.68 11.55
C GLN A 64 -3.67 -6.33 11.02
N THR A 65 -3.33 -5.23 11.70
CA THR A 65 -3.66 -3.87 11.27
C THR A 65 -3.02 -3.56 9.91
N ALA A 66 -1.72 -3.83 9.73
CA ALA A 66 -1.03 -3.62 8.47
C ALA A 66 -1.67 -4.41 7.32
N ILE A 67 -1.98 -5.70 7.53
CA ILE A 67 -2.61 -6.55 6.52
C ILE A 67 -4.01 -6.04 6.16
N SER A 68 -4.81 -5.64 7.15
CA SER A 68 -6.15 -5.10 6.92
C SER A 68 -6.13 -3.84 6.04
N ILE A 69 -5.30 -2.86 6.42
CA ILE A 69 -5.12 -1.61 5.66
C ILE A 69 -4.61 -1.91 4.25
N MET A 70 -3.60 -2.77 4.15
CA MET A 70 -3.01 -3.18 2.87
C MET A 70 -4.04 -3.82 1.94
N ARG A 71 -4.88 -4.72 2.43
CA ARG A 71 -5.92 -5.40 1.63
C ARG A 71 -6.95 -4.41 1.10
N HIS A 72 -7.42 -3.48 1.95
CA HIS A 72 -8.36 -2.44 1.56
C HIS A 72 -7.82 -1.65 0.35
N PHE A 73 -6.60 -1.14 0.44
CA PHE A 73 -5.99 -0.38 -0.65
C PHE A 73 -5.64 -1.22 -1.87
N ARG A 74 -5.16 -2.46 -1.68
CA ARG A 74 -4.76 -3.32 -2.79
C ARG A 74 -5.93 -3.62 -3.70
N ASN A 75 -7.11 -3.92 -3.15
CA ASN A 75 -8.30 -4.18 -3.93
C ASN A 75 -8.70 -2.97 -4.79
N ARG A 76 -8.59 -1.76 -4.25
CA ARG A 76 -8.84 -0.52 -5.01
C ARG A 76 -7.84 -0.36 -6.16
N ILE A 77 -6.54 -0.51 -5.92
CA ILE A 77 -5.52 -0.42 -6.98
C ILE A 77 -5.71 -1.52 -8.04
N ARG A 78 -6.13 -2.73 -7.64
CA ARG A 78 -6.38 -3.83 -8.56
C ARG A 78 -7.53 -3.52 -9.53
N ILE A 79 -8.59 -2.87 -9.06
CA ILE A 79 -9.68 -2.37 -9.93
C ILE A 79 -9.10 -1.40 -10.97
N GLU A 80 -8.32 -0.40 -10.54
CA GLU A 80 -7.67 0.56 -11.45
C GLU A 80 -6.71 -0.12 -12.44
N LEU A 81 -6.10 -1.24 -12.05
CA LEU A 81 -5.22 -2.04 -12.90
C LEU A 81 -5.98 -3.04 -13.80
N ASN A 82 -7.32 -3.16 -13.72
CA ASN A 82 -8.11 -4.19 -14.38
C ASN A 82 -7.72 -5.62 -13.98
N LEU A 83 -7.38 -5.82 -12.70
CA LEU A 83 -7.05 -7.12 -12.12
C LEU A 83 -8.22 -7.63 -11.26
N PRO A 84 -8.46 -8.96 -11.19
CA PRO A 84 -9.50 -9.52 -10.33
C PRO A 84 -9.24 -9.15 -8.86
N PRO A 85 -10.26 -9.04 -8.00
CA PRO A 85 -10.04 -8.77 -6.57
C PRO A 85 -9.11 -9.81 -5.93
N GLU A 86 -8.39 -9.42 -4.87
CA GLU A 86 -7.55 -10.36 -4.14
C GLU A 86 -8.43 -11.45 -3.50
N THR A 87 -8.33 -12.68 -3.98
CA THR A 87 -8.93 -13.84 -3.32
C THR A 87 -8.11 -14.18 -2.07
N LYS A 88 -8.78 -14.49 -0.97
CA LYS A 88 -8.11 -15.12 0.18
C LYS A 88 -7.52 -16.43 -0.33
N SER A 89 -6.18 -16.52 -0.42
CA SER A 89 -5.55 -17.84 -0.44
C SER A 89 -5.85 -18.45 0.91
N ILE A 90 -6.82 -19.37 0.94
CA ILE A 90 -6.90 -20.37 2.00
C ILE A 90 -5.60 -21.15 1.84
N LYS A 91 -4.64 -20.89 2.72
CA LYS A 91 -3.63 -21.90 3.01
C LYS A 91 -4.18 -22.62 4.23
N ASP A 92 -4.59 -23.85 3.99
CA ASP A 92 -4.88 -24.86 5.00
C ASP A 92 -3.70 -25.02 5.97
#